data_AF-A0A9E2F217-F1
#
_entry.id   AF-A0A9E2F217-F1
#
_cell.length_a   1.000
_cell.length_b   1.000
_cell.length_c   1.000
_cell.angle_alpha   90.00
_cell.angle_beta   90.00
_cell.angle_gamma   90.00
#
_symmetry.space_group_name_H-M   'P 1'
#
loop_
_entity.id
_entity.type
_entity.pdbx_description
1 polymer ?
#
loop_
_entity_poly.entity_id
_entity_poly.type
_entity_poly.pdbx_seq_one_letter_code
_entity_poly.pdbx_strand_id
1 'polypeptide(L)'
;MPENTYGKPARPFELWNIGNYETVYWQEKQDEYLGFMLKLYQSQPLTGFRYLHGRKGDRAVHIGPSNAPVTMEEVEKVVIECRANNFNKVDVLGWEWSYEVNELAKTLAKKNGVDLKLVQIPSVNEIKSSLVGFDLQLLKIRDEVVEKELLKYVKFPEVAYLELETKAKEREVTLKITDFQLAPTAELAEIASKVKDSRELIDYWAIDWDYKGDTFHNKWQSFRVKKNPKVDYEARNQYNDSGEYQIMVKVVDVFGNDTNKVLKVKIK
;
A
#
# COMPACT_ATOMS: atom_id res chain seq x y z
N MET A 1 27.46 -37.37 -33.14
CA MET A 1 26.22 -36.68 -32.74
C MET A 1 25.98 -37.00 -31.28
N PRO A 2 25.73 -36.03 -30.39
CA PRO A 2 25.58 -36.32 -28.96
C PRO A 2 24.33 -37.17 -28.69
N GLU A 3 24.47 -38.19 -27.86
CA GLU A 3 23.39 -39.10 -27.46
C GLU A 3 22.33 -38.34 -26.66
N ASN A 4 21.09 -38.45 -27.13
CA ASN A 4 19.90 -37.83 -26.56
C ASN A 4 19.52 -38.55 -25.26
N THR A 5 20.00 -38.05 -24.12
CA THR A 5 19.91 -38.68 -22.80
C THR A 5 18.48 -38.73 -22.22
N TYR A 6 17.51 -38.11 -22.87
CA TYR A 6 16.11 -38.07 -22.44
C TYR A 6 15.20 -38.41 -23.63
N GLY A 7 14.98 -39.71 -23.86
CA GLY A 7 14.22 -40.28 -24.99
C GLY A 7 12.71 -39.97 -25.03
N LYS A 8 12.29 -38.78 -24.65
CA LYS A 8 10.92 -38.28 -24.84
C LYS A 8 10.95 -36.95 -25.58
N PRO A 9 10.47 -36.88 -26.83
CA PRO A 9 10.31 -35.59 -27.51
C PRO A 9 9.36 -34.71 -26.70
N ALA A 10 9.70 -33.43 -26.54
CA ALA A 10 8.85 -32.46 -25.86
C ALA A 10 7.46 -32.45 -26.54
N ARG A 11 6.40 -32.66 -25.76
CA ARG A 11 5.03 -32.56 -26.28
C ARG A 11 4.67 -31.08 -26.39
N PRO A 12 4.02 -30.64 -27.49
CA PRO A 12 3.49 -29.30 -27.57
C PRO A 12 2.51 -29.08 -26.42
N PHE A 13 2.62 -27.93 -25.77
CA PHE A 13 1.71 -27.47 -24.74
C PHE A 13 1.23 -26.07 -25.12
N GLU A 14 0.00 -25.76 -24.74
CA GLU A 14 -0.52 -24.40 -24.82
C GLU A 14 -0.22 -23.67 -23.53
N LEU A 15 0.38 -22.49 -23.65
CA LEU A 15 0.50 -21.56 -22.54
C LEU A 15 -0.61 -20.53 -22.67
N TRP A 16 -1.70 -20.72 -21.91
CA TRP A 16 -2.74 -19.70 -21.77
C TRP A 16 -2.26 -18.63 -20.80
N ASN A 17 -1.69 -17.56 -21.33
CA ASN A 17 -1.42 -16.36 -20.54
C ASN A 17 -2.75 -15.64 -20.28
N ILE A 18 -3.25 -15.70 -19.05
CA ILE A 18 -4.27 -14.78 -18.57
C ILE A 18 -3.57 -13.43 -18.38
N GLY A 19 -3.44 -12.68 -19.47
CA GLY A 19 -3.07 -11.28 -19.38
C GLY A 19 -4.14 -10.50 -18.61
N ASN A 20 -3.75 -9.45 -17.91
CA ASN A 20 -4.67 -8.48 -17.31
C ASN A 20 -5.38 -7.65 -18.39
N TYR A 21 -6.14 -8.29 -19.29
CA TYR A 21 -6.89 -7.61 -20.36
C TYR A 21 -7.98 -6.67 -19.80
N GLU A 22 -8.38 -6.87 -18.55
CA GLU A 22 -9.37 -6.02 -17.89
C GLU A 22 -8.84 -4.64 -17.55
N THR A 23 -7.57 -4.48 -17.15
CA THR A 23 -7.04 -3.14 -16.84
C THR A 23 -6.94 -2.29 -18.11
N VAL A 24 -6.61 -2.91 -19.26
CA VAL A 24 -6.65 -2.25 -20.58
C VAL A 24 -8.08 -1.84 -20.94
N TYR A 25 -9.05 -2.73 -20.73
CA TYR A 25 -10.46 -2.41 -20.95
C TYR A 25 -10.98 -1.28 -20.05
N TRP A 26 -10.52 -1.23 -18.79
CA TRP A 26 -10.90 -0.18 -17.84
C TRP A 26 -10.32 1.18 -18.17
N GLN A 27 -9.13 1.23 -18.78
CA GLN A 27 -8.53 2.49 -19.25
C GLN A 27 -9.41 3.20 -20.28
N GLU A 28 -9.99 2.44 -21.22
CA GLU A 28 -10.89 3.00 -22.25
C GLU A 28 -12.26 3.41 -21.70
N LYS A 29 -12.58 2.96 -20.48
CA LYS A 29 -13.90 3.11 -19.85
C LYS A 29 -13.81 3.62 -18.42
N GLN A 30 -13.19 4.78 -18.26
CA GLN A 30 -12.92 5.39 -16.95
C GLN A 30 -14.20 5.55 -16.11
N ASP A 31 -15.34 5.95 -16.70
CA ASP A 31 -16.60 6.12 -15.97
C ASP A 31 -17.16 4.80 -15.42
N GLU A 32 -17.08 3.71 -16.21
CA GLU A 32 -17.51 2.38 -15.76
C GLU A 32 -16.58 1.86 -14.66
N TYR A 33 -15.27 2.10 -14.79
CA TYR A 33 -14.29 1.77 -13.75
C TYR A 33 -14.58 2.50 -12.43
N LEU A 34 -14.80 3.82 -12.48
CA LEU A 34 -15.12 4.61 -11.30
C LEU A 34 -16.43 4.12 -10.66
N GLY A 35 -17.48 3.94 -11.45
CA GLY A 35 -18.76 3.43 -10.96
C GLY A 35 -18.65 2.06 -10.28
N PHE A 36 -17.91 1.14 -10.90
CA PHE A 36 -17.67 -0.19 -10.35
C PHE A 36 -16.88 -0.15 -9.03
N MET A 37 -15.81 0.64 -8.96
CA MET A 37 -15.00 0.80 -7.74
C MET A 37 -15.79 1.46 -6.60
N LEU A 38 -16.54 2.53 -6.90
CA LEU A 38 -17.40 3.19 -5.91
C LEU A 38 -18.41 2.21 -5.32
N LYS A 39 -18.97 1.36 -6.17
CA LYS A 39 -19.93 0.35 -5.77
C LYS A 39 -19.32 -0.74 -4.89
N LEU A 40 -18.18 -1.31 -5.30
CA LEU A 40 -17.44 -2.26 -4.48
C LEU A 40 -17.07 -1.66 -3.12
N TYR A 41 -16.71 -0.39 -3.10
CA TYR A 41 -16.40 0.34 -1.87
C TYR A 41 -17.64 0.80 -1.08
N GLN A 42 -18.85 0.57 -1.59
CA GLN A 42 -20.12 1.00 -0.98
C GLN A 42 -20.19 2.52 -0.75
N SER A 43 -19.83 3.28 -1.78
CA SER A 43 -19.84 4.75 -1.77
C SER A 43 -20.79 5.28 -2.84
N GLN A 44 -21.40 6.43 -2.55
CA GLN A 44 -22.31 7.11 -3.47
C GLN A 44 -21.50 7.96 -4.45
N PRO A 45 -21.82 7.95 -5.76
CA PRO A 45 -21.12 8.81 -6.72
C PRO A 45 -21.33 10.29 -6.41
N LEU A 46 -20.26 11.07 -6.55
CA LEU A 46 -20.30 12.52 -6.49
C LEU A 46 -20.06 13.08 -7.89
N THR A 47 -20.73 14.18 -8.22
CA THR A 47 -20.57 14.89 -9.50
C THR A 47 -20.18 16.34 -9.22
N GLY A 48 -19.52 16.99 -10.19
CA GLY A 48 -19.09 18.39 -10.07
C GLY A 48 -17.73 18.60 -9.39
N PHE A 49 -16.98 17.54 -9.14
CA PHE A 49 -15.62 17.59 -8.62
C PHE A 49 -14.64 17.04 -9.65
N ARG A 50 -13.37 17.46 -9.57
CA ARG A 50 -12.33 17.03 -10.50
C ARG A 50 -11.60 15.78 -10.05
N TYR A 51 -11.40 15.63 -8.75
CA TYR A 51 -10.68 14.52 -8.13
C TYR A 51 -11.55 13.72 -7.17
N LEU A 52 -12.62 14.29 -6.61
CA LEU A 52 -13.55 13.53 -5.76
C LEU A 52 -14.58 12.78 -6.61
N HIS A 53 -14.57 11.45 -6.52
CA HIS A 53 -15.44 10.58 -7.32
C HIS A 53 -16.67 10.09 -6.54
N GLY A 54 -16.61 10.05 -5.21
CA GLY A 54 -17.73 9.60 -4.41
C GLY A 54 -17.70 10.03 -2.95
N ARG A 55 -18.68 9.54 -2.20
CA ARG A 55 -18.88 9.85 -0.78
C ARG A 55 -19.30 8.60 -0.02
N LYS A 56 -18.65 8.36 1.12
CA LYS A 56 -18.99 7.29 2.05
C LYS A 56 -19.22 7.90 3.44
N GLY A 57 -20.50 8.12 3.78
CA GLY A 57 -20.87 8.82 5.01
C GLY A 57 -20.40 10.29 5.00
N ASP A 58 -19.50 10.64 5.92
CA ASP A 58 -18.89 11.97 6.03
C ASP A 58 -17.55 12.09 5.29
N ARG A 59 -17.07 11.02 4.66
CA ARG A 59 -15.78 10.97 3.96
C ARG A 59 -15.97 11.11 2.45
N ALA A 60 -15.20 12.00 1.83
CA ALA A 60 -15.07 12.02 0.38
C ALA A 60 -14.23 10.82 -0.09
N VAL A 61 -14.41 10.39 -1.34
CA VAL A 61 -13.75 9.23 -1.92
C VAL A 61 -13.10 9.65 -3.23
N HIS A 62 -11.80 9.45 -3.33
CA HIS A 62 -11.04 9.53 -4.58
C HIS A 62 -10.63 8.11 -4.98
N ILE A 63 -10.69 7.81 -6.27
CA ILE A 63 -10.27 6.53 -6.84
C ILE A 63 -9.14 6.83 -7.80
N GLY A 64 -7.97 6.28 -7.51
CA GLY A 64 -6.77 6.41 -8.30
C GLY A 64 -6.87 5.68 -9.64
N PRO A 65 -5.89 5.89 -10.53
CA PRO A 65 -5.88 5.27 -11.85
C PRO A 65 -5.73 3.74 -11.77
N SER A 66 -6.31 3.04 -12.74
CA SER A 66 -6.25 1.57 -12.83
C SER A 66 -4.92 1.02 -13.35
N ASN A 67 -4.06 1.90 -13.85
CA ASN A 67 -2.87 1.55 -14.62
C ASN A 67 -1.60 2.29 -14.20
N ALA A 68 -1.68 3.08 -13.15
CA ALA A 68 -0.57 3.85 -12.63
C ALA A 68 -0.67 3.90 -11.09
N PRO A 69 0.46 4.06 -10.39
CA PRO A 69 0.44 4.29 -8.96
C PRO A 69 -0.15 5.66 -8.64
N VAL A 70 -0.89 5.77 -7.54
CA VAL A 70 -1.33 7.06 -6.99
C VAL A 70 -0.08 7.84 -6.59
N THR A 71 -0.01 9.12 -6.97
CA THR A 71 1.17 9.98 -6.76
C THR A 71 0.94 11.01 -5.65
N MET A 72 2.03 11.59 -5.13
CA MET A 72 1.93 12.67 -4.13
C MET A 72 1.25 13.92 -4.70
N GLU A 73 1.49 14.25 -5.97
CA GLU A 73 0.85 15.38 -6.64
C GLU A 73 -0.67 15.17 -6.74
N GLU A 74 -1.11 13.95 -7.02
CA GLU A 74 -2.52 13.59 -7.05
C GLU A 74 -3.17 13.71 -5.67
N VAL A 75 -2.53 13.19 -4.63
CA VAL A 75 -3.05 13.33 -3.25
C VAL A 75 -3.10 14.79 -2.81
N GLU A 76 -2.10 15.60 -3.16
CA GLU A 76 -2.11 17.05 -2.89
C GLU A 76 -3.31 17.73 -3.55
N LYS A 77 -3.59 17.43 -4.82
CA LYS A 77 -4.76 17.96 -5.55
C LYS A 77 -6.08 17.53 -4.89
N VAL A 78 -6.19 16.28 -4.46
CA VAL A 78 -7.35 15.76 -3.72
C VAL A 78 -7.53 16.53 -2.40
N VAL A 79 -6.48 16.72 -1.62
CA VAL A 79 -6.53 17.44 -0.33
C VAL A 79 -6.92 18.91 -0.53
N ILE A 80 -6.39 19.57 -1.57
CA ILE A 80 -6.76 20.95 -1.92
C ILE A 80 -8.24 21.03 -2.30
N GLU A 81 -8.73 20.12 -3.13
CA GLU A 81 -10.14 20.08 -3.54
C GLU A 81 -11.07 19.79 -2.34
N CYS A 82 -10.67 18.89 -1.43
CA CYS A 82 -11.38 18.63 -0.18
C CYS A 82 -11.55 19.91 0.63
N ARG A 83 -10.44 20.64 0.85
CA ARG A 83 -10.45 21.90 1.61
C ARG A 83 -11.31 22.96 0.94
N ALA A 84 -11.23 23.10 -0.38
CA ALA A 84 -12.04 24.06 -1.14
C ALA A 84 -13.54 23.79 -1.04
N ASN A 85 -13.92 22.53 -0.83
CA ASN A 85 -15.32 22.08 -0.79
C ASN A 85 -15.80 21.67 0.61
N ASN A 86 -15.08 22.08 1.67
CA ASN A 86 -15.40 21.79 3.08
C ASN A 86 -15.46 20.30 3.46
N PHE A 87 -14.76 19.43 2.72
CA PHE A 87 -14.50 18.06 3.16
C PHE A 87 -13.29 18.03 4.09
N ASN A 88 -13.49 17.59 5.32
CA ASN A 88 -12.44 17.42 6.32
C ASN A 88 -11.94 15.97 6.43
N LYS A 89 -12.51 15.05 5.65
CA LYS A 89 -12.18 13.62 5.64
C LYS A 89 -12.20 13.09 4.22
N VAL A 90 -11.19 12.29 3.85
CA VAL A 90 -11.10 11.69 2.52
C VAL A 90 -10.45 10.31 2.54
N ASP A 91 -11.01 9.41 1.74
CA ASP A 91 -10.47 8.08 1.45
C ASP A 91 -9.94 8.10 0.02
N VAL A 92 -8.64 7.86 -0.14
CA VAL A 92 -7.97 7.73 -1.43
C VAL A 92 -7.79 6.24 -1.67
N LEU A 93 -8.41 5.72 -2.72
CA LEU A 93 -8.33 4.30 -3.10
C LEU A 93 -7.29 4.14 -4.22
N GLY A 94 -6.34 3.24 -4.05
CA GLY A 94 -5.28 3.01 -5.05
C GLY A 94 -4.99 1.53 -5.25
N TRP A 95 -4.67 1.14 -6.49
CA TRP A 95 -4.11 -0.17 -6.82
C TRP A 95 -2.64 -0.27 -6.44
N GLU A 96 -1.90 0.78 -6.74
CA GLU A 96 -0.49 0.91 -6.41
C GLU A 96 -0.25 2.31 -5.86
N TRP A 97 0.84 2.46 -5.13
CA TRP A 97 1.20 3.70 -4.45
C TRP A 97 2.61 4.11 -4.86
N SER A 98 2.77 5.37 -5.20
CA SER A 98 4.11 5.93 -5.36
C SER A 98 4.82 5.88 -4.02
N TYR A 99 6.13 5.67 -4.07
CA TYR A 99 6.97 5.40 -2.91
C TYR A 99 6.81 6.43 -1.76
N GLU A 100 6.57 7.70 -2.10
CA GLU A 100 6.46 8.80 -1.13
C GLU A 100 5.06 8.97 -0.52
N VAL A 101 4.03 8.34 -1.11
CA VAL A 101 2.63 8.62 -0.78
C VAL A 101 2.27 8.10 0.60
N ASN A 102 2.68 6.88 0.94
CA ASN A 102 2.34 6.29 2.23
C ASN A 102 2.83 7.14 3.40
N GLU A 103 3.89 7.93 3.21
CA GLU A 103 4.58 8.70 4.24
C GLU A 103 4.13 10.15 4.33
N LEU A 104 4.15 10.85 3.20
CA LEU A 104 3.97 12.28 3.17
C LEU A 104 2.49 12.67 3.07
N ALA A 105 1.64 11.78 2.57
CA ALA A 105 0.25 12.10 2.32
C ALA A 105 -0.54 12.36 3.61
N LYS A 106 -0.41 11.49 4.62
CA LYS A 106 -1.09 11.69 5.93
C LYS A 106 -0.61 12.97 6.62
N THR A 107 0.69 13.26 6.56
CA THR A 107 1.27 14.48 7.12
C THR A 107 0.78 15.73 6.39
N LEU A 108 0.76 15.71 5.05
CA LEU A 108 0.26 16.79 4.21
C LEU A 108 -1.23 17.05 4.44
N ALA A 109 -2.03 16.00 4.53
CA ALA A 109 -3.45 16.11 4.81
C ALA A 109 -3.71 16.70 6.20
N LYS A 110 -3.04 16.20 7.24
CA LYS A 110 -3.13 16.75 8.61
C LYS A 110 -2.77 18.23 8.66
N LYS A 111 -1.70 18.66 7.98
CA LYS A 111 -1.29 20.06 7.88
C LYS A 111 -2.37 20.94 7.23
N ASN A 112 -3.17 20.37 6.33
CA ASN A 112 -4.29 21.04 5.66
C ASN A 112 -5.64 20.84 6.36
N GLY A 113 -5.67 20.21 7.54
CA GLY A 113 -6.90 19.97 8.30
C GLY A 113 -7.81 18.88 7.72
N VAL A 114 -7.26 17.98 6.90
CA VAL A 114 -7.98 16.87 6.27
C VAL A 114 -7.50 15.54 6.87
N ASP A 115 -8.43 14.72 7.33
CA ASP A 115 -8.19 13.34 7.78
C ASP A 115 -8.21 12.38 6.59
N LEU A 116 -7.00 12.02 6.13
CA LEU A 116 -6.75 11.17 4.96
C LEU A 116 -6.57 9.71 5.37
N LYS A 117 -7.26 8.82 4.66
CA LYS A 117 -6.93 7.39 4.63
C LYS A 117 -6.50 6.97 3.24
N LEU A 118 -5.46 6.14 3.20
CA LEU A 118 -4.99 5.48 1.98
C LEU A 118 -5.55 4.06 2.02
N VAL A 119 -6.34 3.70 1.02
CA VAL A 119 -7.11 2.46 0.99
C VAL A 119 -6.66 1.64 -0.20
N GLN A 120 -6.14 0.45 0.05
CA GLN A 120 -5.69 -0.45 -0.99
C GLN A 120 -6.90 -1.07 -1.70
N ILE A 121 -6.92 -0.99 -3.03
CA ILE A 121 -7.87 -1.73 -3.86
C ILE A 121 -7.39 -3.19 -3.93
N PRO A 122 -8.27 -4.17 -3.64
CA PRO A 122 -7.95 -5.60 -3.75
C PRO A 122 -7.51 -5.98 -5.15
N SER A 123 -6.58 -6.91 -5.26
CA SER A 123 -6.07 -7.31 -6.57
C SER A 123 -7.20 -7.89 -7.44
N VAL A 124 -7.05 -7.80 -8.77
CA VAL A 124 -8.01 -8.37 -9.72
C VAL A 124 -8.24 -9.86 -9.43
N ASN A 125 -7.20 -10.58 -9.01
CA ASN A 125 -7.30 -11.99 -8.65
C ASN A 125 -8.12 -12.23 -7.37
N GLU A 126 -8.04 -11.35 -6.37
CA GLU A 126 -8.87 -11.42 -5.15
C GLU A 126 -10.34 -11.12 -5.45
N ILE A 127 -10.60 -10.16 -6.33
CA ILE A 127 -11.95 -9.85 -6.79
C ILE A 127 -12.52 -11.04 -7.59
N LYS A 128 -11.70 -11.65 -8.46
CA LYS A 128 -12.08 -12.83 -9.26
C LYS A 128 -12.26 -14.10 -8.45
N SER A 129 -11.39 -14.35 -7.47
CA SER A 129 -11.51 -15.52 -6.59
C SER A 129 -12.75 -15.45 -5.72
N SER A 130 -13.28 -14.24 -5.49
CA SER A 130 -14.58 -14.03 -4.85
C SER A 130 -15.77 -14.34 -5.78
N LEU A 131 -15.54 -14.64 -7.07
CA LEU A 131 -16.54 -14.83 -8.13
C LEU A 131 -16.44 -16.20 -8.83
N VAL A 132 -15.98 -17.24 -8.12
CA VAL A 132 -15.88 -18.60 -8.70
C VAL A 132 -17.21 -19.02 -9.31
N GLY A 133 -17.22 -19.22 -10.64
CA GLY A 133 -18.40 -19.68 -11.40
C GLY A 133 -19.04 -18.66 -12.35
N PHE A 134 -18.54 -17.42 -12.42
CA PHE A 134 -18.98 -16.42 -13.40
C PHE A 134 -18.00 -16.27 -14.58
N ASP A 135 -18.52 -16.05 -15.79
CA ASP A 135 -17.71 -15.68 -16.95
C ASP A 135 -17.28 -14.21 -16.80
N LEU A 136 -15.97 -13.95 -16.76
CA LEU A 136 -15.40 -12.76 -16.12
C LEU A 136 -15.22 -11.58 -17.09
N GLN A 137 -16.21 -10.70 -17.09
CA GLN A 137 -16.00 -9.26 -17.34
C GLN A 137 -16.45 -8.50 -16.09
N LEU A 138 -15.51 -8.10 -15.23
CA LEU A 138 -15.81 -7.50 -13.92
C LEU A 138 -16.78 -6.31 -13.98
N LEU A 139 -16.70 -5.46 -15.02
CA LEU A 139 -17.60 -4.30 -15.19
C LEU A 139 -19.04 -4.66 -15.58
N LYS A 140 -19.28 -5.87 -16.09
CA LYS A 140 -20.63 -6.31 -16.54
C LYS A 140 -21.34 -7.18 -15.51
N ILE A 141 -20.78 -7.28 -14.30
CA ILE A 141 -21.39 -8.06 -13.24
C ILE A 141 -22.69 -7.39 -12.82
N ARG A 142 -23.78 -8.19 -12.84
CA ARG A 142 -25.10 -7.74 -12.42
C ARG A 142 -25.09 -7.26 -10.98
N ASP A 143 -25.91 -6.26 -10.69
CA ASP A 143 -25.84 -5.58 -9.41
C ASP A 143 -26.08 -6.49 -8.21
N GLU A 144 -27.01 -7.42 -8.36
CA GLU A 144 -27.36 -8.42 -7.37
C GLU A 144 -26.19 -9.35 -7.01
N VAL A 145 -25.29 -9.64 -7.96
CA VAL A 145 -24.12 -10.50 -7.74
C VAL A 145 -23.06 -9.73 -6.94
N VAL A 146 -22.90 -8.42 -7.22
CA VAL A 146 -22.01 -7.57 -6.44
C VAL A 146 -22.45 -7.56 -4.97
N GLU A 147 -23.74 -7.35 -4.72
CA GLU A 147 -24.27 -7.23 -3.37
C GLU A 147 -24.27 -8.54 -2.59
N LYS A 148 -24.63 -9.66 -3.24
CA LYS A 148 -24.79 -10.95 -2.57
C LYS A 148 -23.49 -11.73 -2.41
N GLU A 149 -22.59 -11.62 -3.38
CA GLU A 149 -21.38 -12.45 -3.45
C GLU A 149 -20.12 -11.62 -3.20
N LEU A 150 -19.88 -10.54 -3.96
CA LEU A 150 -18.62 -9.78 -3.87
C LEU A 150 -18.43 -9.05 -2.54
N LEU A 151 -19.44 -8.31 -2.07
CA LEU A 151 -19.30 -7.46 -0.87
C LEU A 151 -18.98 -8.26 0.40
N LYS A 152 -19.23 -9.57 0.43
CA LYS A 152 -18.91 -10.42 1.57
C LYS A 152 -17.41 -10.75 1.66
N TYR A 153 -16.72 -10.77 0.53
CA TYR A 153 -15.34 -11.26 0.43
C TYR A 153 -14.34 -10.16 0.05
N VAL A 154 -14.76 -9.15 -0.72
CA VAL A 154 -13.92 -8.02 -1.12
C VAL A 154 -13.81 -7.04 0.05
N LYS A 155 -12.60 -6.93 0.60
CA LYS A 155 -12.27 -5.99 1.68
C LYS A 155 -11.32 -4.93 1.16
N PHE A 156 -11.52 -3.68 1.53
CA PHE A 156 -10.64 -2.58 1.16
C PHE A 156 -9.78 -2.20 2.38
N PRO A 157 -8.58 -2.80 2.55
CA PRO A 157 -7.75 -2.52 3.71
C PRO A 157 -7.13 -1.12 3.62
N GLU A 158 -6.98 -0.47 4.77
CA GLU A 158 -6.10 0.70 4.86
C GLU A 158 -4.65 0.25 4.64
N VAL A 159 -3.87 1.04 3.91
CA VAL A 159 -2.47 0.73 3.63
C VAL A 159 -1.66 0.74 4.92
N ALA A 160 -0.79 -0.26 5.09
CA ALA A 160 0.14 -0.29 6.22
C ALA A 160 1.03 0.96 6.20
N TYR A 161 1.23 1.56 7.37
CA TYR A 161 1.88 2.85 7.53
C TYR A 161 3.08 2.72 8.46
N LEU A 162 4.27 3.11 8.00
CA LEU A 162 5.50 3.08 8.79
C LEU A 162 6.08 4.49 8.93
N GLU A 163 5.79 5.16 10.05
CA GLU A 163 6.33 6.49 10.29
C GLU A 163 7.75 6.41 10.85
N LEU A 164 8.68 7.12 10.19
CA LEU A 164 10.08 7.24 10.61
C LEU A 164 10.43 8.69 10.85
N GLU A 165 10.88 8.99 12.07
CA GLU A 165 11.57 10.24 12.38
C GLU A 165 13.06 10.08 12.06
N THR A 166 13.58 10.97 11.23
CA THR A 166 14.99 10.98 10.82
C THR A 166 15.68 12.22 11.36
N LYS A 167 16.75 12.03 12.13
CA LYS A 167 17.63 13.12 12.60
C LYS A 167 19.03 12.91 12.06
N ALA A 168 19.54 13.87 11.31
CA ALA A 168 20.92 13.88 10.85
C ALA A 168 21.66 15.03 11.55
N LYS A 169 22.71 14.70 12.30
CA LYS A 169 23.59 15.69 12.96
C LYS A 169 25.03 15.36 12.61
N GLU A 170 25.69 16.32 11.95
CA GLU A 170 27.05 16.14 11.42
C GLU A 170 27.13 14.88 10.56
N ARG A 171 27.78 13.83 11.08
CA ARG A 171 27.99 12.53 10.44
C ARG A 171 27.18 11.39 11.05
N GLU A 172 26.28 11.67 12.00
CA GLU A 172 25.42 10.66 12.61
C GLU A 172 23.98 10.81 12.10
N VAL A 173 23.37 9.68 11.71
CA VAL A 173 21.94 9.58 11.44
C VAL A 173 21.30 8.71 12.51
N THR A 174 20.21 9.22 13.08
CA THR A 174 19.30 8.48 13.94
C THR A 174 17.97 8.28 13.20
N LEU A 175 17.54 7.04 13.10
CA LEU A 175 16.20 6.67 12.64
C LEU A 175 15.38 6.17 13.81
N LYS A 176 14.14 6.65 13.93
CA LYS A 176 13.22 6.24 14.97
C LYS A 176 11.85 5.91 14.39
N ILE A 177 11.33 4.73 14.72
CA ILE A 177 9.96 4.35 14.39
C ILE A 177 9.02 5.04 15.39
N THR A 178 8.19 5.95 14.88
CA THR A 178 7.24 6.73 15.69
C THR A 178 5.83 6.15 15.65
N ASP A 179 5.43 5.55 14.54
CA ASP A 179 4.14 4.87 14.38
C ASP A 179 4.27 3.70 13.39
N PHE A 180 3.53 2.62 13.62
CA PHE A 180 3.47 1.47 12.72
C PHE A 180 2.07 0.88 12.72
N GLN A 181 1.30 1.13 11.66
CA GLN A 181 -0.08 0.66 11.53
C GLN A 181 -0.16 -0.43 10.47
N LEU A 182 -0.86 -1.51 10.79
CA LEU A 182 -1.13 -2.59 9.86
C LEU A 182 -2.49 -2.42 9.20
N ALA A 183 -2.62 -3.01 8.01
CA ALA A 183 -3.92 -3.19 7.38
C ALA A 183 -4.88 -3.93 8.32
N PRO A 184 -6.16 -3.51 8.42
CA PRO A 184 -7.14 -4.24 9.22
C PRO A 184 -7.36 -5.67 8.70
N THR A 185 -6.93 -6.67 9.47
CA THR A 185 -7.22 -8.09 9.21
C THR A 185 -8.05 -8.71 10.32
N ALA A 186 -8.59 -9.91 10.07
CA ALA A 186 -9.30 -10.66 11.10
C ALA A 186 -8.35 -11.03 12.25
N GLU A 187 -7.11 -11.45 11.95
CA GLU A 187 -6.12 -11.77 12.99
C GLU A 187 -5.75 -10.52 13.80
N LEU A 188 -5.59 -9.36 13.14
CA LEU A 188 -5.32 -8.11 13.84
C LEU A 188 -6.49 -7.74 14.77
N ALA A 189 -7.73 -7.91 14.34
CA ALA A 189 -8.91 -7.58 15.14
C ALA A 189 -8.98 -8.39 16.45
N GLU A 190 -8.53 -9.65 16.45
CA GLU A 190 -8.50 -10.51 17.64
C GLU A 190 -7.48 -10.02 18.69
N ILE A 191 -6.39 -9.40 18.25
CA ILE A 191 -5.31 -8.92 19.12
C ILE A 191 -5.35 -7.41 19.36
N ALA A 192 -6.08 -6.64 18.55
CA ALA A 192 -6.06 -5.18 18.56
C ALA A 192 -6.36 -4.59 19.93
N SER A 193 -7.27 -5.20 20.71
CA SER A 193 -7.62 -4.73 22.05
C SER A 193 -6.49 -4.90 23.08
N LYS A 194 -5.49 -5.74 22.79
CA LYS A 194 -4.34 -6.02 23.66
C LYS A 194 -3.13 -5.15 23.31
N VAL A 195 -3.10 -4.58 22.11
CA VAL A 195 -2.00 -3.75 21.61
C VAL A 195 -2.21 -2.31 22.09
N LYS A 196 -1.32 -1.84 22.97
CA LYS A 196 -1.37 -0.46 23.50
C LYS A 196 -0.57 0.53 22.65
N ASP A 197 0.51 0.04 22.06
CA ASP A 197 1.41 0.78 21.19
C ASP A 197 1.48 0.02 19.86
N SER A 198 1.15 0.70 18.76
CA SER A 198 1.08 0.11 17.42
C SER A 198 2.41 -0.52 17.00
N ARG A 199 3.53 0.00 17.50
CA ARG A 199 4.88 -0.53 17.26
C ARG A 199 5.14 -1.88 17.94
N GLU A 200 4.27 -2.31 18.86
CA GLU A 200 4.22 -3.68 19.38
C GLU A 200 3.65 -4.67 18.36
N LEU A 201 3.41 -4.27 17.12
CA LEU A 201 3.13 -5.17 16.00
C LEU A 201 4.37 -5.51 15.17
N ILE A 202 5.53 -4.90 15.47
CA ILE A 202 6.79 -5.16 14.76
C ILE A 202 7.47 -6.39 15.35
N ASP A 203 7.68 -7.42 14.54
CA ASP A 203 8.43 -8.61 14.94
C ASP A 203 9.93 -8.45 14.68
N TYR A 204 10.27 -7.88 13.53
CA TYR A 204 11.64 -7.70 13.06
C TYR A 204 11.75 -6.39 12.28
N TRP A 205 12.88 -5.69 12.38
CA TRP A 205 13.23 -4.69 11.39
C TRP A 205 14.73 -4.62 11.18
N ALA A 206 15.11 -4.22 9.97
CA ALA A 206 16.49 -4.08 9.55
C ALA A 206 16.70 -2.86 8.66
N ILE A 207 17.95 -2.42 8.59
CA ILE A 207 18.36 -1.20 7.91
C ILE A 207 19.59 -1.48 7.04
N ASP A 208 19.52 -1.06 5.79
CA ASP A 208 20.66 -0.82 4.93
C ASP A 208 20.94 0.68 4.90
N TRP A 209 21.98 1.11 5.59
CA TRP A 209 22.37 2.52 5.72
C TRP A 209 22.94 3.15 4.44
N ASP A 210 23.20 2.35 3.40
CA ASP A 210 23.72 2.84 2.12
C ASP A 210 23.24 1.95 0.97
N TYR A 211 21.93 1.95 0.77
CA TYR A 211 21.25 1.19 -0.26
C TYR A 211 21.58 1.73 -1.66
N LYS A 212 21.98 0.85 -2.59
CA LYS A 212 22.41 1.25 -3.94
C LYS A 212 21.37 0.96 -5.02
N GLY A 213 20.13 0.62 -4.64
CA GLY A 213 19.10 0.21 -5.59
C GLY A 213 19.23 -1.25 -6.04
N ASP A 214 20.05 -2.03 -5.35
CA ASP A 214 20.37 -3.41 -5.67
C ASP A 214 19.87 -4.36 -4.57
N THR A 215 20.67 -5.34 -4.17
CA THR A 215 20.34 -6.26 -3.07
C THR A 215 20.36 -5.52 -1.75
N PHE A 216 19.40 -5.82 -0.87
CA PHE A 216 19.37 -5.26 0.48
C PHE A 216 20.56 -5.77 1.31
N HIS A 217 21.43 -4.87 1.77
CA HIS A 217 22.55 -5.20 2.63
C HIS A 217 22.23 -4.86 4.09
N ASN A 218 21.85 -5.88 4.86
CA ASN A 218 21.55 -5.70 6.28
C ASN A 218 22.80 -5.24 7.06
N LYS A 219 22.77 -3.99 7.54
CA LYS A 219 23.83 -3.39 8.35
C LYS A 219 23.43 -3.17 9.81
N TRP A 220 22.13 -3.24 10.10
CA TRP A 220 21.58 -3.16 11.44
C TRP A 220 20.24 -3.88 11.47
N GLN A 221 19.93 -4.54 12.59
CA GLN A 221 18.64 -5.17 12.79
C GLN A 221 18.25 -5.25 14.28
N SER A 222 16.95 -5.28 14.56
CA SER A 222 16.39 -5.60 15.86
C SER A 222 15.16 -6.47 15.71
N PHE A 223 14.97 -7.42 16.63
CA PHE A 223 13.93 -8.44 16.54
C PHE A 223 13.50 -8.89 17.93
N ARG A 224 12.29 -9.44 18.02
CA ARG A 224 11.76 -9.94 19.29
C ARG A 224 12.54 -11.16 19.77
N VAL A 225 12.80 -11.18 21.07
CA VAL A 225 13.34 -12.36 21.75
C VAL A 225 12.40 -12.79 22.86
N LYS A 226 12.38 -14.08 23.21
CA LYS A 226 11.49 -14.60 24.27
C LYS A 226 11.57 -13.83 25.59
N LYS A 227 12.74 -13.25 25.90
CA LYS A 227 12.99 -12.47 27.12
C LYS A 227 12.57 -10.99 26.99
N ASN A 228 12.52 -10.46 25.78
CA ASN A 228 12.15 -9.07 25.50
C ASN A 228 11.24 -9.04 24.25
N PRO A 229 9.92 -8.95 24.43
CA PRO A 229 8.95 -9.03 23.34
C PRO A 229 8.86 -7.76 22.50
N LYS A 230 9.79 -6.80 22.68
CA LYS A 230 9.84 -5.54 21.92
C LYS A 230 11.14 -5.46 21.14
N VAL A 231 11.06 -4.88 19.94
CA VAL A 231 12.23 -4.44 19.18
C VAL A 231 12.70 -3.08 19.71
N ASP A 232 13.95 -2.74 19.41
CA ASP A 232 14.41 -1.36 19.54
C ASP A 232 13.68 -0.50 18.51
N TYR A 233 13.15 0.66 18.90
CA TYR A 233 12.49 1.57 17.96
C TYR A 233 13.43 2.64 17.42
N GLU A 234 14.71 2.62 17.81
CA GLU A 234 15.70 3.59 17.41
C GLU A 234 16.97 2.88 16.95
N ALA A 235 17.54 3.35 15.85
CA ALA A 235 18.80 2.89 15.31
C ALA A 235 19.67 4.09 14.94
N ARG A 236 20.98 3.96 15.11
CA ARG A 236 21.96 5.02 14.81
C ARG A 236 23.06 4.48 13.93
N ASN A 237 23.56 5.34 13.04
CA ASN A 237 24.71 5.04 12.21
C ASN A 237 25.60 6.28 12.02
N GLN A 238 26.90 6.07 12.10
CA GLN A 238 27.90 7.09 11.84
C GLN A 238 28.51 6.88 10.45
N TYR A 239 28.56 7.94 9.66
CA TYR A 239 29.11 7.96 8.32
C TYR A 239 30.56 8.47 8.35
N ASN A 240 31.42 7.86 7.55
CA ASN A 240 32.80 8.31 7.41
C ASN A 240 32.91 9.51 6.47
N ASP A 241 32.14 9.50 5.39
CA ASP A 241 32.21 10.50 4.32
C ASP A 241 30.93 11.35 4.28
N SER A 242 31.10 12.61 3.86
CA SER A 242 29.97 13.48 3.52
C SER A 242 29.38 13.06 2.18
N GLY A 243 28.07 13.16 2.02
CA GLY A 243 27.42 12.76 0.78
C GLY A 243 25.92 12.59 0.90
N GLU A 244 25.30 12.23 -0.21
CA GLU A 244 23.90 11.83 -0.24
C GLU A 244 23.82 10.30 -0.19
N TYR A 245 23.04 9.80 0.76
CA TYR A 245 22.86 8.37 1.00
C TYR A 245 21.38 8.01 0.86
N GLN A 246 21.11 6.84 0.34
CA GLN A 246 19.80 6.20 0.41
C GLN A 246 19.83 5.16 1.51
N ILE A 247 18.89 5.24 2.45
CA ILE A 247 18.74 4.27 3.53
C ILE A 247 17.49 3.46 3.25
N MET A 248 17.60 2.14 3.20
CA MET A 248 16.44 1.26 3.09
C MET A 248 16.14 0.62 4.45
N VAL A 249 14.89 0.70 4.88
CA VAL A 249 14.37 0.12 6.11
C VAL A 249 13.38 -0.97 5.72
N LYS A 250 13.54 -2.16 6.30
CA LYS A 250 12.61 -3.28 6.14
C LYS A 250 12.03 -3.59 7.51
N VAL A 251 10.70 -3.60 7.62
CA VAL A 251 9.96 -3.97 8.83
C VAL A 251 9.11 -5.19 8.52
N VAL A 252 9.11 -6.18 9.39
CA VAL A 252 8.26 -7.37 9.32
C VAL A 252 7.35 -7.38 10.53
N ASP A 253 6.06 -7.55 10.29
CA ASP A 253 5.06 -7.58 11.34
C ASP A 253 4.92 -8.97 12.00
N VAL A 254 4.15 -9.04 13.09
CA VAL A 254 3.88 -10.30 13.83
C VAL A 254 3.09 -11.35 13.02
N PHE A 255 2.56 -10.98 11.86
CA PHE A 255 1.89 -11.89 10.91
C PHE A 255 2.82 -12.30 9.75
N GLY A 256 4.04 -11.76 9.70
CA GLY A 256 5.04 -12.07 8.68
C GLY A 256 4.97 -11.19 7.42
N ASN A 257 4.13 -10.16 7.37
CA ASN A 257 4.10 -9.26 6.22
C ASN A 257 5.25 -8.25 6.31
N ASP A 258 5.91 -7.95 5.19
CA ASP A 258 6.97 -6.97 5.12
C ASP A 258 6.51 -5.60 4.60
N THR A 259 7.09 -4.55 5.18
CA THR A 259 6.94 -3.15 4.77
C THR A 259 8.32 -2.56 4.57
N ASN A 260 8.57 -2.02 3.38
CA ASN A 260 9.88 -1.46 3.00
C ASN A 260 9.80 0.05 2.82
N LYS A 261 10.85 0.76 3.26
CA LYS A 261 10.94 2.22 3.21
C LYS A 261 12.37 2.68 2.91
N VAL A 262 12.60 3.20 1.71
CA VAL A 262 13.79 3.96 1.29
C VAL A 262 13.69 5.47 1.65
N LEU A 263 14.71 6.05 2.27
CA LEU A 263 14.77 7.49 2.55
C LEU A 263 16.11 8.07 2.13
N LYS A 264 16.11 9.31 1.65
CA LYS A 264 17.32 10.02 1.27
C LYS A 264 17.79 10.92 2.42
N VAL A 265 19.07 10.84 2.75
CA VAL A 265 19.71 11.72 3.75
C VAL A 265 20.94 12.38 3.15
N LYS A 266 21.19 13.62 3.56
CA LYS A 266 22.38 14.37 3.20
C LYS A 266 23.26 14.56 4.42
N ILE A 267 24.44 13.94 4.39
CA ILE A 267 25.46 14.02 5.42
C ILE A 267 26.44 15.14 5.07
N LYS A 268 26.75 15.97 6.07
CA LYS A 268 27.64 17.12 5.92
C LYS A 268 29.06 16.80 6.39
#